data_AF-A0A317GYM5-F1
#
_entry.id   AF-A0A317GYM5-F1
#
_cell.length_a   1.000
_cell.length_b   1.000
_cell.length_c   1.000
_cell.angle_alpha   90.00
_cell.angle_beta   90.00
_cell.angle_gamma   90.00
#
_symmetry.space_group_name_H-M   'P 1'
#
loop_
_entity.id
_entity.type
_entity.pdbx_description
1 polymer ?
#
loop_
_entity_poly.entity_id
_entity_poly.type
_entity_poly.pdbx_seq_one_letter_code
_entity_poly.pdbx_strand_id
1 'polypeptide(L)'
;MKYKFEKPVHASLATKKYECLIEWRNGKFISDEPPSLGGEDAGPDPYTLLLSSLASCKLITLRMYIDRKGWEVDKIAISANLYQEAKDELTTTIIDCDILFLSPVNEEQKLKLMEIAKNCPISKVIQGDLKVRVFAFREGDTKTIKYSNEEITVKWKPEFCQHSTRCWTQLPQVFMPTKRKWIDVNGASADRIREQVARCPSGALEFFYNSEKNSNDSGKGS
;
A
#
# COMPACT_ATOMS: atom_id res chain seq x y z
N MET A 1 1.35 -9.85 9.84
CA MET A 1 0.93 -8.90 8.77
C MET A 1 1.78 -9.21 7.54
N LYS A 2 1.16 -9.47 6.39
CA LYS A 2 1.86 -9.70 5.11
C LYS A 2 1.33 -8.69 4.09
N TYR A 3 2.22 -7.87 3.53
CA TYR A 3 1.85 -6.96 2.46
C TYR A 3 1.53 -7.74 1.18
N LYS A 4 0.61 -7.21 0.37
CA LYS A 4 0.26 -7.82 -0.94
C LYS A 4 1.40 -7.70 -1.96
N PHE A 5 2.25 -6.69 -1.82
CA PHE A 5 3.42 -6.45 -2.67
C PHE A 5 4.71 -6.51 -1.85
N GLU A 6 5.78 -6.98 -2.48
CA GLU A 6 7.13 -7.00 -1.88
C GLU A 6 7.69 -5.59 -1.71
N LYS A 7 7.50 -4.74 -2.73
CA LYS A 7 7.82 -3.31 -2.70
C LYS A 7 6.52 -2.50 -2.76
N PRO A 8 6.41 -1.39 -2.02
CA PRO A 8 5.25 -0.52 -2.11
C PRO A 8 5.16 0.12 -3.50
N VAL A 9 3.95 0.52 -3.90
CA VAL A 9 3.80 1.52 -4.96
C VAL A 9 4.36 2.83 -4.42
N HIS A 10 5.25 3.46 -5.18
CA HIS A 10 5.86 4.73 -4.83
C HIS A 10 5.28 5.84 -5.70
N ALA A 11 4.94 6.97 -5.09
CA ALA A 11 4.49 8.15 -5.80
C ALA A 11 5.25 9.37 -5.29
N SER A 12 5.60 10.27 -6.19
CA SER A 12 6.34 11.50 -5.90
C SER A 12 5.76 12.68 -6.68
N LEU A 13 5.97 13.89 -6.14
CA LEU A 13 5.59 15.11 -6.84
C LEU A 13 6.42 15.25 -8.12
N ALA A 14 5.76 15.60 -9.23
CA ALA A 14 6.45 15.99 -10.44
C ALA A 14 6.73 17.51 -10.44
N THR A 15 7.42 17.99 -11.48
CA THR A 15 7.73 19.43 -11.63
C THR A 15 6.50 20.26 -12.00
N LYS A 16 5.54 19.64 -12.69
CA LYS A 16 4.29 20.29 -13.13
C LYS A 16 3.26 20.30 -12.01
N LYS A 17 2.38 21.29 -12.03
CA LYS A 17 1.35 21.48 -11.01
C LYS A 17 0.34 20.33 -11.07
N TYR A 18 0.08 19.68 -9.94
CA TYR A 18 -0.84 18.55 -9.77
C TYR A 18 -0.49 17.25 -10.53
N GLU A 19 0.60 17.26 -11.30
CA GLU A 19 1.19 16.04 -11.85
C GLU A 19 1.96 15.27 -10.77
N CYS A 20 1.78 13.94 -10.78
CA CYS A 20 2.48 13.00 -9.90
C CYS A 20 3.11 11.88 -10.72
N LEU A 21 4.35 11.51 -10.40
CA LEU A 21 5.01 10.32 -10.96
C LEU A 21 4.71 9.11 -10.06
N ILE A 22 4.16 8.04 -10.65
CA ILE A 22 3.82 6.79 -9.96
C ILE A 22 4.69 5.66 -10.51
N GLU A 23 5.37 4.96 -9.61
CA GLU A 23 6.23 3.82 -9.90
C GLU A 23 5.63 2.55 -9.29
N TRP A 24 5.48 1.51 -10.11
CA TRP A 24 5.10 0.17 -9.68
C TRP A 24 6.16 -0.84 -10.15
N ARG A 25 6.32 -1.97 -9.44
CA ARG A 25 7.20 -3.11 -9.79
C ARG A 25 8.33 -2.81 -10.80
N ASN A 26 8.02 -2.79 -12.09
CA ASN A 26 8.94 -2.62 -13.22
C ASN A 26 8.64 -1.41 -14.15
N GLY A 27 7.71 -0.52 -13.82
CA GLY A 27 7.29 0.57 -14.70
C GLY A 27 6.93 1.86 -13.97
N LYS A 28 6.72 2.92 -14.76
CA LYS A 28 6.31 4.24 -14.29
C LYS A 28 5.22 4.84 -15.18
N PHE A 29 4.25 5.52 -14.58
CA PHE A 29 3.22 6.29 -15.27
C PHE A 29 2.96 7.59 -14.49
N ILE A 30 2.25 8.52 -15.11
CA ILE A 30 1.87 9.78 -14.47
C ILE A 30 0.37 9.79 -14.14
N SER A 31 0.02 10.49 -13.07
CA SER A 31 -1.34 10.92 -12.77
C SER A 31 -1.35 12.43 -12.78
N ASP A 32 -2.38 13.03 -13.37
CA ASP A 32 -2.50 14.47 -13.48
C ASP A 32 -3.96 14.88 -13.35
N GLU A 33 -4.20 16.06 -12.80
CA GLU A 33 -5.53 16.63 -12.72
C GLU A 33 -5.89 17.33 -14.04
N PRO A 34 -7.18 17.46 -14.38
CA PRO A 34 -7.60 18.17 -15.57
C PRO A 34 -7.34 19.70 -15.46
N PRO A 35 -7.45 20.45 -16.57
CA PRO A 35 -7.19 21.89 -16.58
C PRO A 35 -8.16 22.68 -15.70
N SER A 36 -9.38 22.16 -15.48
CA SER A 36 -10.37 22.76 -14.58
C SER A 36 -9.91 22.80 -13.11
N LEU A 37 -9.00 21.92 -12.71
CA LEU A 37 -8.37 21.88 -11.38
C LEU A 37 -6.93 22.40 -11.41
N GLY A 38 -6.42 22.76 -12.59
CA GLY A 38 -5.13 23.40 -12.80
C GLY A 38 -3.97 22.47 -13.13
N GLY A 39 -4.24 21.22 -13.51
CA GLY A 39 -3.26 20.32 -14.14
C GLY A 39 -3.31 20.44 -15.67
N GLU A 40 -2.65 19.52 -16.37
CA GLU A 40 -2.49 19.54 -17.83
C GLU A 40 -3.26 18.39 -18.54
N ASP A 41 -4.00 17.56 -17.81
CA ASP A 41 -4.65 16.34 -18.33
C ASP A 41 -3.66 15.36 -18.98
N ALA A 42 -2.38 15.38 -18.55
CA ALA A 42 -1.31 14.59 -19.18
C ALA A 42 -1.40 13.08 -18.84
N GLY A 43 -2.18 12.72 -17.83
CA GLY A 43 -2.45 11.36 -17.40
C GLY A 43 -3.79 11.27 -16.67
N PRO A 44 -4.25 10.07 -16.32
CA PRO A 44 -5.51 9.91 -15.61
C PRO A 44 -5.46 10.56 -14.23
N ASP A 45 -6.55 11.24 -13.87
CA ASP A 45 -6.75 11.76 -12.52
C ASP A 45 -6.93 10.61 -11.50
N PRO A 46 -6.83 10.89 -10.19
CA PRO A 46 -6.94 9.87 -9.15
C PRO A 46 -8.25 9.07 -9.15
N TYR A 47 -9.39 9.68 -9.50
CA TYR A 47 -10.67 8.98 -9.60
C TYR A 47 -10.71 8.07 -10.83
N THR A 48 -10.20 8.54 -11.97
CA THR A 48 -10.04 7.72 -13.17
C THR A 48 -9.14 6.51 -12.89
N LEU A 49 -8.06 6.66 -12.12
CA LEU A 49 -7.20 5.54 -11.70
C LEU A 49 -7.95 4.53 -10.81
N LEU A 50 -8.75 5.01 -9.86
CA LEU A 50 -9.58 4.14 -9.00
C LEU A 50 -10.57 3.31 -9.82
N LEU A 51 -11.30 3.95 -10.73
CA LEU A 51 -12.26 3.29 -11.61
C LEU A 51 -11.57 2.33 -12.59
N SER A 52 -10.42 2.72 -13.15
CA SER A 52 -9.61 1.88 -14.04
C SER A 52 -9.12 0.61 -13.35
N SER A 53 -8.71 0.70 -12.07
CA SER A 53 -8.34 -0.44 -11.24
C SER A 53 -9.50 -1.42 -11.07
N LEU A 54 -10.70 -0.92 -10.82
CA LEU A 54 -11.90 -1.74 -10.68
C LEU A 54 -12.31 -2.40 -12.01
N ALA A 55 -12.41 -1.63 -13.10
CA ALA A 55 -12.80 -2.10 -14.42
C ALA A 55 -11.83 -3.17 -14.96
N SER A 56 -10.51 -2.90 -14.89
CA SER A 56 -9.49 -3.85 -15.32
C SER A 56 -9.54 -5.14 -14.50
N CYS A 57 -9.71 -5.06 -13.18
CA CYS A 57 -9.83 -6.23 -12.31
C CYS A 57 -11.06 -7.09 -12.66
N LYS A 58 -12.19 -6.46 -12.99
CA LYS A 58 -13.39 -7.17 -13.47
C LYS A 58 -13.11 -7.88 -14.80
N LEU A 59 -12.57 -7.19 -15.80
CA LEU A 59 -12.26 -7.78 -17.11
C LEU A 59 -11.30 -8.96 -17.01
N ILE A 60 -10.23 -8.84 -16.22
CA ILE A 60 -9.28 -9.95 -15.96
C ILE A 60 -10.01 -11.13 -15.32
N THR A 61 -10.86 -10.89 -14.32
CA THR A 61 -11.62 -11.95 -13.63
C THR A 61 -12.58 -12.65 -14.58
N LEU A 62 -13.27 -11.89 -15.44
CA LEU A 62 -14.15 -12.44 -16.48
C LEU A 62 -13.36 -13.29 -17.47
N ARG A 63 -12.23 -12.78 -17.97
CA ARG A 63 -11.38 -13.52 -18.91
C ARG A 63 -10.89 -14.84 -18.31
N MET A 64 -10.38 -14.83 -17.07
CA MET A 64 -9.98 -16.05 -16.36
C MET A 64 -11.13 -17.06 -16.26
N TYR A 65 -12.36 -16.60 -16.03
CA TYR A 65 -13.52 -17.48 -15.93
C TYR A 65 -13.94 -18.06 -17.29
N ILE A 66 -13.96 -17.24 -18.34
CA ILE A 66 -14.25 -17.62 -19.73
C ILE A 66 -13.25 -18.68 -20.18
N ASP A 67 -11.95 -18.44 -20.00
CA ASP A 67 -10.88 -19.38 -20.37
C ASP A 67 -11.05 -20.72 -19.64
N ARG A 68 -11.36 -20.70 -18.33
CA ARG A 68 -11.60 -21.91 -17.55
C ARG A 68 -12.81 -22.71 -18.03
N LYS A 69 -13.82 -22.05 -18.59
CA LYS A 69 -15.05 -22.69 -19.09
C LYS A 69 -14.96 -23.09 -20.57
N GLY A 70 -13.94 -22.66 -21.29
CA GLY A 70 -13.83 -22.86 -22.73
C GLY A 70 -14.93 -22.16 -23.51
N TRP A 71 -15.38 -20.99 -23.04
CA TRP A 71 -16.41 -20.21 -23.73
C TRP A 71 -15.79 -19.29 -24.80
N GLU A 72 -16.43 -19.21 -25.97
CA GLU A 72 -16.05 -18.28 -27.04
C GLU A 72 -16.73 -16.93 -26.81
N VAL A 73 -16.16 -16.12 -25.92
CA VAL A 73 -16.61 -14.75 -25.65
C VAL A 73 -15.42 -13.80 -25.79
N ASP A 74 -15.40 -13.06 -26.90
CA ASP A 74 -14.19 -12.33 -27.32
C ASP A 74 -14.18 -10.87 -26.87
N LYS A 75 -15.33 -10.20 -26.88
CA LYS A 75 -15.40 -8.75 -26.68
C LYS A 75 -16.36 -8.39 -25.55
N ILE A 76 -15.78 -8.09 -24.40
CA ILE A 76 -16.48 -7.52 -23.25
C ILE A 76 -15.79 -6.21 -22.88
N ALA A 77 -16.58 -5.18 -22.58
CA ALA A 77 -16.10 -3.93 -22.00
C ALA A 77 -16.81 -3.65 -20.66
N ILE A 78 -16.18 -2.82 -19.84
CA ILE A 78 -16.74 -2.31 -18.58
C ILE A 78 -16.74 -0.79 -18.65
N SER A 79 -17.91 -0.18 -18.46
CA SER A 79 -18.02 1.26 -18.17
C SER A 79 -18.25 1.42 -16.67
N ALA A 80 -17.48 2.30 -16.03
CA ALA A 80 -17.63 2.54 -14.61
C ALA A 80 -17.69 4.03 -14.33
N ASN A 81 -18.51 4.42 -13.36
CA ASN A 81 -18.61 5.78 -12.88
C ASN A 81 -18.89 5.77 -11.37
N LEU A 82 -18.63 6.89 -10.69
CA LEU A 82 -18.87 7.02 -9.26
C LEU A 82 -19.67 8.28 -8.94
N TYR A 83 -20.48 8.19 -7.90
CA TYR A 83 -21.21 9.32 -7.34
C TYR A 83 -21.38 9.13 -5.83
N GLN A 84 -21.82 10.18 -5.15
CA GLN A 84 -22.01 10.17 -3.70
C GLN A 84 -23.45 10.58 -3.36
N GLU A 85 -24.06 9.85 -2.42
CA GLU A 85 -25.36 10.15 -1.85
C GLU A 85 -25.18 10.50 -0.37
N ALA A 86 -25.76 11.61 0.07
CA ALA A 86 -25.78 12.01 1.47
C ALA A 86 -27.16 11.74 2.07
N LYS A 87 -27.22 10.90 3.11
CA LYS A 87 -28.45 10.59 3.84
C LYS A 87 -28.16 10.47 5.33
N ASP A 88 -28.93 11.17 6.15
CA ASP A 88 -28.87 11.11 7.62
C ASP A 88 -27.43 11.24 8.18
N GLU A 89 -26.73 12.31 7.77
CA GLU A 89 -25.31 12.61 8.11
C GLU A 89 -24.27 11.61 7.58
N LEU A 90 -24.70 10.53 6.92
CA LEU A 90 -23.84 9.55 6.29
C LEU A 90 -23.69 9.85 4.79
N THR A 91 -22.44 10.01 4.34
CA THR A 91 -22.13 10.07 2.90
C THR A 91 -21.75 8.67 2.42
N THR A 92 -22.54 8.13 1.49
CA THR A 92 -22.27 6.85 0.84
C THR A 92 -21.71 7.09 -0.56
N THR A 93 -20.57 6.49 -0.87
CA THR A 93 -20.03 6.49 -2.23
C THR A 93 -20.52 5.26 -2.98
N ILE A 94 -21.06 5.47 -4.18
CA ILE A 94 -21.62 4.43 -5.04
C ILE A 94 -20.79 4.41 -6.33
N ILE A 95 -20.45 3.20 -6.80
CA ILE A 95 -19.75 2.99 -8.06
C ILE A 95 -20.62 2.09 -8.93
N ASP A 96 -21.08 2.62 -10.05
CA ASP A 96 -21.79 1.86 -11.07
C ASP A 96 -20.79 1.22 -12.03
N CYS A 97 -21.11 0.00 -12.47
CA CYS A 97 -20.28 -0.79 -13.37
C CYS A 97 -21.17 -1.52 -14.37
N ASP A 98 -21.23 -1.01 -15.60
CA ASP A 98 -21.98 -1.60 -16.69
C ASP A 98 -21.12 -2.57 -17.48
N ILE A 99 -21.62 -3.79 -17.68
CA ILE A 99 -20.97 -4.80 -18.52
C ILE A 99 -21.54 -4.71 -19.93
N LEU A 100 -20.68 -4.47 -20.89
CA LEU A 100 -21.02 -4.35 -22.30
C LEU A 100 -20.56 -5.62 -23.03
N PHE A 101 -21.52 -6.42 -23.49
CA PHE A 101 -21.24 -7.59 -24.33
C PHE A 101 -21.25 -7.17 -25.80
N LEU A 102 -20.06 -7.09 -26.39
CA LEU A 102 -19.85 -6.60 -27.76
C LEU A 102 -19.73 -7.74 -28.79
N SER A 103 -19.84 -8.99 -28.32
CA SER A 103 -19.98 -10.20 -29.13
C SER A 103 -21.25 -10.96 -28.71
N PRO A 104 -21.79 -11.86 -29.55
CA PRO A 104 -22.91 -12.71 -29.15
C PRO A 104 -22.56 -13.52 -27.89
N VAL A 105 -23.42 -13.44 -26.88
CA VAL A 105 -23.32 -14.18 -25.62
C VAL A 105 -24.73 -14.61 -25.26
N ASN A 106 -24.91 -15.88 -24.89
CA ASN A 106 -26.24 -16.37 -24.50
C ASN A 106 -26.63 -15.83 -23.11
N GLU A 107 -27.94 -15.86 -22.79
CA GLU A 107 -28.44 -15.27 -21.54
C GLU A 107 -27.89 -15.96 -20.29
N GLU A 108 -27.67 -17.27 -20.31
CA GLU A 108 -27.07 -18.00 -19.19
C GLU A 108 -25.63 -17.52 -18.90
N GLN A 109 -24.83 -17.37 -19.95
CA GLN A 109 -23.48 -16.83 -19.88
C GLN A 109 -23.49 -15.39 -19.38
N LYS A 110 -24.40 -14.53 -19.87
CA LYS A 110 -24.51 -13.14 -19.40
C LYS A 110 -24.78 -13.09 -17.90
N LEU A 111 -25.79 -13.83 -17.42
CA LEU A 111 -26.14 -13.90 -16.00
C LEU A 111 -24.95 -14.38 -15.17
N LYS A 112 -24.24 -15.42 -15.63
CA LYS A 112 -23.08 -15.93 -14.92
C LYS A 112 -21.92 -14.96 -14.90
N LEU A 113 -21.61 -14.31 -16.03
CA LEU A 113 -20.54 -13.32 -16.12
C LEU A 113 -20.83 -12.11 -15.23
N MET A 114 -22.08 -11.64 -15.17
CA MET A 114 -22.51 -10.59 -14.24
C MET A 114 -22.26 -10.98 -12.77
N GLU A 115 -22.59 -12.21 -12.39
CA GLU A 115 -22.33 -12.72 -11.03
C GLU A 115 -20.82 -12.78 -10.72
N ILE A 116 -20.01 -13.25 -11.67
CA ILE A 116 -18.56 -13.33 -11.52
C ILE A 116 -17.92 -11.94 -11.42
N ALA A 117 -18.38 -10.97 -12.21
CA ALA A 117 -17.86 -9.60 -12.20
C ALA A 117 -18.04 -8.90 -10.85
N LYS A 118 -19.06 -9.27 -10.06
CA LYS A 118 -19.26 -8.74 -8.69
C LYS A 118 -18.17 -9.19 -7.71
N ASN A 119 -17.47 -10.29 -8.02
CA ASN A 119 -16.58 -10.98 -7.10
C ASN A 119 -15.08 -10.75 -7.37
N CYS A 120 -14.74 -9.78 -8.22
CA CYS A 120 -13.34 -9.50 -8.51
C CYS A 120 -12.59 -9.02 -7.25
N PRO A 121 -11.27 -9.29 -7.13
CA PRO A 121 -10.49 -8.92 -5.95
C PRO A 121 -10.60 -7.46 -5.52
N ILE A 122 -10.69 -6.50 -6.45
CA ILE A 122 -10.83 -5.08 -6.11
C ILE A 122 -12.22 -4.76 -5.55
N SER A 123 -13.30 -5.33 -6.11
CA SER A 123 -14.66 -5.21 -5.53
C SER A 123 -14.69 -5.66 -4.06
N LYS A 124 -14.00 -6.75 -3.72
CA LYS A 124 -13.91 -7.23 -2.34
C LYS A 124 -13.15 -6.28 -1.41
N VAL A 125 -12.15 -5.56 -1.92
CA VAL A 125 -11.38 -4.59 -1.13
C VAL A 125 -12.23 -3.36 -0.81
N ILE A 126 -12.92 -2.80 -1.81
CA ILE A 126 -13.70 -1.57 -1.64
C ILE A 126 -15.01 -1.79 -0.87
N GLN A 127 -15.57 -3.01 -0.90
CA GLN A 127 -16.78 -3.37 -0.15
C GLN A 127 -16.49 -3.91 1.25
N GLY A 128 -15.22 -4.09 1.62
CA GLY A 128 -14.81 -4.62 2.93
C GLY A 128 -14.56 -3.52 3.99
N ASP A 129 -14.16 -3.94 5.19
CA ASP A 129 -13.66 -3.03 6.24
C ASP A 129 -12.24 -2.54 5.86
N LEU A 130 -12.18 -1.49 5.04
CA LEU A 130 -10.95 -0.88 4.56
C LEU A 130 -10.51 0.27 5.47
N LYS A 131 -9.25 0.23 5.93
CA LYS A 131 -8.65 1.29 6.76
C LYS A 131 -7.41 1.86 6.09
N VAL A 132 -7.45 3.14 5.73
CA VAL A 132 -6.29 3.90 5.24
C VAL A 132 -5.59 4.54 6.44
N ARG A 133 -4.26 4.41 6.51
CA ARG A 133 -3.44 4.99 7.59
C ARG A 133 -2.31 5.80 6.98
N VAL A 134 -2.14 7.03 7.44
CA VAL A 134 -1.09 7.96 7.00
C VAL A 134 -0.04 8.07 8.09
N PHE A 135 1.22 7.97 7.67
CA PHE A 135 2.39 8.08 8.55
C PHE A 135 3.35 9.10 7.94
N ALA A 136 4.07 9.82 8.80
CA ALA A 136 5.08 10.77 8.37
C ALA A 136 6.41 10.33 8.99
N PHE A 137 7.43 10.20 8.15
CA PHE A 137 8.79 10.01 8.64
C PHE A 137 9.23 11.31 9.31
N ARG A 138 9.77 11.23 10.53
CA ARG A 138 10.26 12.38 11.28
C ARG A 138 11.78 12.32 11.33
N GLU A 139 12.42 13.39 10.90
CA GLU A 139 13.86 13.61 11.03
C GLU A 139 14.11 14.73 12.04
N GLY A 140 15.16 14.57 12.86
CA GLY A 140 15.53 15.51 13.92
C GLY A 140 16.22 14.85 15.11
N ASP A 141 16.91 15.66 15.91
CA ASP A 141 17.51 15.23 17.17
C ASP A 141 16.43 15.07 18.23
N THR A 142 16.20 13.83 18.65
CA THR A 142 15.28 13.49 19.73
C THR A 142 15.96 12.55 20.70
N LYS A 143 15.42 12.47 21.93
CA LYS A 143 15.89 11.56 22.95
C LYS A 143 15.84 10.13 22.41
N THR A 144 17.02 9.55 22.24
CA THR A 144 17.17 8.22 21.66
C THR A 144 17.58 7.23 22.74
N ILE A 145 16.81 6.15 22.87
CA ILE A 145 17.11 5.05 23.79
C ILE A 145 17.77 3.93 22.98
N LYS A 146 18.94 3.47 23.42
CA LYS A 146 19.71 2.43 22.73
C LYS A 146 19.58 1.11 23.49
N TYR A 147 19.35 0.04 22.73
CA TYR A 147 19.33 -1.34 23.21
C TYR A 147 20.37 -2.11 22.40
N SER A 148 21.37 -2.68 23.06
CA SER A 148 22.52 -3.31 22.40
C SER A 148 22.87 -4.64 23.05
N ASN A 149 23.33 -5.60 22.25
CA ASN A 149 24.02 -6.82 22.67
C ASN A 149 25.39 -6.89 21.95
N GLU A 150 26.00 -8.07 21.83
CA GLU A 150 27.31 -8.23 21.17
C GLU A 150 27.23 -7.97 19.66
N GLU A 151 26.11 -8.35 19.02
CA GLU A 151 25.97 -8.35 17.55
C GLU A 151 25.32 -7.06 17.00
N ILE A 152 24.29 -6.54 17.69
CA ILE A 152 23.40 -5.49 17.16
C ILE A 152 23.12 -4.36 18.15
N THR A 153 22.66 -3.23 17.59
CA THR A 153 22.07 -2.12 18.32
C THR A 153 20.74 -1.70 17.69
N VAL A 154 19.68 -1.65 18.48
CA VAL A 154 18.39 -1.04 18.13
C VAL A 154 18.26 0.30 18.83
N LYS A 155 18.06 1.36 18.06
CA LYS A 155 17.72 2.69 18.60
C LYS A 155 16.22 2.90 18.55
N TRP A 156 15.67 3.46 19.61
CA TRP A 156 14.27 3.86 19.67
C TRP A 156 14.16 5.36 19.95
N LYS A 157 13.33 6.03 19.14
CA LYS A 157 12.95 7.45 19.23
C LYS A 157 11.48 7.54 19.64
N PRO A 158 11.15 7.66 20.95
CA PRO A 158 9.77 7.61 21.44
C PRO A 158 8.87 8.67 20.81
N GLU A 159 9.39 9.89 20.62
CA GLU A 159 8.67 11.04 20.06
C GLU A 159 8.29 10.85 18.58
N PHE A 160 8.99 9.95 17.88
CA PHE A 160 8.68 9.62 16.50
C PHE A 160 7.75 8.41 16.41
N CYS A 161 7.41 7.76 17.53
CA CYS A 161 6.54 6.60 17.53
C CYS A 161 5.08 6.99 17.24
N GLN A 162 4.57 6.59 16.08
CA GLN A 162 3.16 6.78 15.70
C GLN A 162 2.26 5.62 16.15
N HIS A 163 2.74 4.77 17.07
CA HIS A 163 2.00 3.64 17.64
C HIS A 163 1.25 2.80 16.61
N SER A 164 1.88 2.54 15.46
CA SER A 164 1.32 1.66 14.42
C SER A 164 1.07 0.21 14.87
N THR A 165 1.50 -0.11 16.10
CA THR A 165 1.50 -1.42 16.79
C THR A 165 2.25 -2.55 16.08
N ARG A 166 2.86 -2.28 14.92
CA ARG A 166 3.53 -3.30 14.08
C ARG A 166 4.67 -4.03 14.79
N CYS A 167 5.43 -3.33 15.65
CA CYS A 167 6.59 -3.89 16.34
C CYS A 167 6.19 -5.01 17.32
N TRP A 168 5.39 -4.69 18.32
CA TRP A 168 5.05 -5.62 19.40
C TRP A 168 3.98 -6.65 19.02
N THR A 169 3.10 -6.34 18.07
CA THR A 169 2.11 -7.33 17.60
C THR A 169 2.72 -8.40 16.70
N GLN A 170 3.86 -8.12 16.03
CA GLN A 170 4.49 -9.06 15.09
C GLN A 170 5.75 -9.72 15.64
N LEU A 171 6.41 -9.12 16.64
CA LEU A 171 7.58 -9.69 17.31
C LEU A 171 7.52 -9.43 18.83
N PRO A 172 6.52 -9.98 19.54
CA PRO A 172 6.24 -9.69 20.95
C PRO A 172 7.35 -10.14 21.91
N GLN A 173 8.20 -11.08 21.50
CA GLN A 173 9.34 -11.51 22.30
C GLN A 173 10.51 -10.51 22.29
N VAL A 174 10.53 -9.58 21.32
CA VAL A 174 11.53 -8.50 21.22
C VAL A 174 10.93 -7.17 21.67
N PHE A 175 9.71 -6.83 21.23
CA PHE A 175 9.07 -5.56 21.56
C PHE A 175 7.93 -5.77 22.57
N MET A 176 8.14 -5.35 23.81
CA MET A 176 7.28 -5.59 24.97
C MET A 176 6.87 -4.26 25.62
N PRO A 177 5.85 -3.54 25.09
CA PRO A 177 5.50 -2.18 25.53
C PRO A 177 5.09 -2.07 27.01
N THR A 178 4.70 -3.17 27.63
CA THR A 178 4.33 -3.25 29.05
C THR A 178 5.54 -3.40 30.00
N LYS A 179 6.75 -3.62 29.47
CA LYS A 179 7.97 -3.78 30.27
C LYS A 179 8.78 -2.48 30.33
N ARG A 180 9.50 -2.28 31.45
CA ARG A 180 10.42 -1.15 31.65
C ARG A 180 11.54 -1.09 30.59
N LYS A 181 12.13 -2.24 30.26
CA LYS A 181 12.95 -2.42 29.06
C LYS A 181 12.05 -3.02 27.98
N TRP A 182 11.43 -2.16 27.19
CA TRP A 182 10.44 -2.60 26.22
C TRP A 182 11.03 -3.19 24.93
N ILE A 183 12.36 -3.12 24.72
CA ILE A 183 13.06 -3.81 23.63
C ILE A 183 14.06 -4.81 24.23
N ASP A 184 13.94 -6.07 23.85
CA ASP A 184 14.86 -7.16 24.16
C ASP A 184 15.56 -7.62 22.88
N VAL A 185 16.79 -7.14 22.68
CA VAL A 185 17.61 -7.45 21.49
C VAL A 185 18.09 -8.91 21.43
N ASN A 186 17.88 -9.69 22.49
CA ASN A 186 18.19 -11.13 22.51
C ASN A 186 16.95 -11.99 22.25
N GLY A 187 15.76 -11.40 22.09
CA GLY A 187 14.52 -12.14 21.90
C GLY A 187 14.38 -12.82 20.52
N ALA A 188 15.24 -12.51 19.55
CA ALA A 188 15.26 -13.10 18.22
C ALA A 188 16.64 -12.92 17.55
N SER A 189 16.84 -13.56 16.38
CA SER A 189 18.05 -13.34 15.57
C SER A 189 18.14 -11.90 15.07
N ALA A 190 19.37 -11.43 14.83
CA ALA A 190 19.67 -10.10 14.31
C ALA A 190 18.87 -9.77 13.04
N ASP A 191 18.83 -10.68 12.06
CA ASP A 191 18.07 -10.49 10.82
C ASP A 191 16.59 -10.31 11.06
N ARG A 192 16.00 -11.10 11.97
CA ARG A 192 14.57 -11.01 12.28
C ARG A 192 14.24 -9.67 12.95
N ILE A 193 15.13 -9.18 13.81
CA ILE A 193 14.99 -7.86 14.45
C ILE A 193 15.14 -6.75 13.42
N ARG A 194 16.13 -6.83 12.53
CA ARG A 194 16.37 -5.88 11.44
C ARG A 194 15.15 -5.75 10.53
N GLU A 195 14.60 -6.87 10.07
CA GLU A 195 13.37 -6.89 9.25
C GLU A 195 12.19 -6.25 9.96
N GLN A 196 12.04 -6.50 11.26
CA GLN A 196 10.95 -5.94 12.06
C GLN A 196 11.11 -4.43 12.28
N VAL A 197 12.33 -3.96 12.53
CA VAL A 197 12.67 -2.53 12.66
C VAL A 197 12.42 -1.80 11.34
N ALA A 198 12.83 -2.37 10.20
CA ALA A 198 12.62 -1.81 8.87
C ALA A 198 11.13 -1.61 8.51
N ARG A 199 10.21 -2.29 9.20
CA ARG A 199 8.75 -2.13 9.01
C ARG A 199 8.17 -0.96 9.82
N CYS A 200 8.97 -0.27 10.62
CA CYS A 200 8.55 0.89 11.39
C CYS A 200 8.25 2.07 10.46
N PRO A 201 6.98 2.50 10.33
CA PRO A 201 6.59 3.48 9.30
C PRO A 201 7.04 4.90 9.62
N SER A 202 7.43 5.18 10.86
CA SER A 202 7.71 6.54 11.34
C SER A 202 9.19 6.82 11.58
N GLY A 203 10.08 5.85 11.34
CA GLY A 203 11.50 6.00 11.69
C GLY A 203 11.78 5.97 13.20
N ALA A 204 10.79 5.60 14.02
CA ALA A 204 10.97 5.52 15.46
C ALA A 204 11.95 4.42 15.88
N LEU A 205 12.22 3.45 15.01
CA LEU A 205 13.17 2.37 15.25
C LEU A 205 14.25 2.41 14.17
N GLU A 206 15.51 2.32 14.60
CA GLU A 206 16.67 2.16 13.73
C GLU A 206 17.47 0.93 14.17
N PHE A 207 18.13 0.26 13.23
CA PHE A 207 18.92 -0.94 13.46
C PHE A 207 20.34 -0.75 12.93
N PHE A 208 21.33 -1.25 13.67
CA PHE A 208 22.75 -1.21 13.30
C PHE A 208 23.42 -2.54 13.69
N TYR A 209 24.33 -3.04 12.85
CA TYR A 209 25.29 -4.07 13.26
C TYR A 209 26.46 -3.42 14.01
N ASN A 210 26.90 -4.02 15.13
CA ASN A 210 27.97 -3.44 15.94
C ASN A 210 29.35 -3.56 15.27
N SER A 211 29.54 -4.54 14.37
CA SER A 211 30.76 -4.76 13.61
C SER A 211 31.10 -3.62 12.63
N GLU A 212 30.11 -2.84 12.19
CA GLU A 212 30.29 -1.72 11.25
C GLU A 212 30.78 -0.43 11.92
N LYS A 213 30.98 -0.42 13.25
CA LYS A 213 31.54 0.75 13.97
C LYS A 213 33.06 0.85 13.98
N ASN A 214 33.79 -0.20 13.61
CA ASN A 214 35.25 -0.22 13.72
C ASN A 214 36.01 0.39 12.52
N SER A 215 35.33 0.95 11.51
CA SER A 215 35.99 1.49 10.32
C SER A 215 35.88 3.01 10.11
N ASN A 216 35.27 3.78 11.02
CA ASN A 216 35.08 5.23 10.82
C ASN A 216 35.57 6.14 11.97
N ASP A 217 36.46 5.66 12.85
CA ASP A 217 37.09 6.50 13.90
C ASP A 217 38.62 6.49 13.83
N SER A 218 39.18 6.73 12.64
CA SER A 218 40.61 7.05 12.46
C SER A 218 40.76 8.10 11.37
N GLY A 219 40.45 9.36 11.71
CA GLY A 219 40.67 10.46 10.76
C GLY A 219 40.12 11.80 11.19
N LYS A 220 40.48 12.31 12.38
CA LYS A 220 40.53 13.75 12.66
C LYS A 220 41.43 14.03 13.87
N GLY A 221 42.72 14.11 13.56
CA GLY A 221 43.76 14.58 14.45
C GLY A 221 44.88 15.19 13.63
N SER A 222 44.78 16.49 13.35
CA SER A 222 45.88 17.42 13.05
C SER A 222 45.35 18.82 13.25
#